data_AF-A0A353YA41-F1
#
_entry.id   AF-A0A353YA41-F1
#
_cell.length_a   1.000
_cell.length_b   1.000
_cell.length_c   1.000
_cell.angle_alpha   90.00
_cell.angle_beta   90.00
_cell.angle_gamma   90.00
#
_symmetry.space_group_name_H-M   'P 1'
#
loop_
_entity.id
_entity.type
_entity.pdbx_description
1 polymer ?
#
loop_
_entity_poly.entity_id
_entity_poly.type
_entity_poly.pdbx_seq_one_letter_code
_entity_poly.pdbx_strand_id
1 'polypeptide(L)'
;MARIDWVKRRLENWATWHAKASIGGVGFSSRSVLLAEPRGSAFDTWVPVIETEAEETHRAVESLRDGKSHLHRALVLYYLKNQSHQQMATAMAKAESTIKAYFDQADVAIAHWLEDQAEQRRQRRATPLAPD
;
A
#
# COMPACT_ATOMS: atom_id res chain seq x y z
N MET A 1 20.85 -2.62 0.02
CA MET A 1 19.44 -2.99 -0.14
C MET A 1 19.05 -3.97 0.95
N ALA A 2 18.80 -3.47 2.15
CA ALA A 2 17.99 -4.20 3.11
C ALA A 2 16.59 -3.59 2.95
N ARG A 3 15.81 -4.13 2.02
CA ARG A 3 14.40 -3.78 1.89
C ARG A 3 13.73 -4.15 3.20
N ILE A 4 12.82 -3.33 3.69
CA ILE A 4 12.15 -3.62 4.95
C ILE A 4 11.10 -4.71 4.66
N ASP A 5 11.39 -5.96 5.03
CA ASP A 5 10.58 -7.13 4.63
C ASP A 5 9.09 -6.98 4.95
N TRP A 6 8.76 -6.40 6.11
CA TRP A 6 7.37 -6.19 6.50
C TRP A 6 6.69 -5.10 5.66
N VAL A 7 7.42 -4.06 5.23
CA VAL A 7 6.92 -3.03 4.31
C VAL A 7 6.71 -3.61 2.93
N LYS A 8 7.66 -4.43 2.45
CA LYS A 8 7.55 -5.14 1.18
C LYS A 8 6.28 -6.00 1.14
N ARG A 9 6.02 -6.78 2.19
CA ARG A 9 4.81 -7.61 2.29
C ARG A 9 3.53 -6.78 2.31
N ARG A 10 3.53 -5.62 2.98
CA ARG A 10 2.40 -4.68 2.92
C ARG A 10 2.19 -4.07 1.53
N LEU A 11 3.27 -3.73 0.81
CA LEU A 11 3.18 -3.24 -0.56
C LEU A 11 2.67 -4.30 -1.53
N GLU A 12 3.04 -5.57 -1.35
CA GLU A 12 2.49 -6.70 -2.11
C GLU A 12 0.98 -6.89 -1.84
N ASN A 13 0.58 -6.82 -0.57
CA ASN A 13 -0.84 -6.84 -0.18
C ASN A 13 -1.60 -5.64 -0.77
N TRP A 14 -1.03 -4.44 -0.72
CA TRP A 14 -1.60 -3.23 -1.31
C TRP A 14 -1.78 -3.37 -2.82
N ALA A 15 -0.79 -3.89 -3.54
CA ALA A 15 -0.88 -4.12 -4.98
C ALA A 15 -2.03 -5.08 -5.33
N THR A 16 -2.17 -6.15 -4.53
CA THR A 16 -3.25 -7.14 -4.67
C THR A 16 -4.61 -6.51 -4.38
N TRP A 17 -4.71 -5.70 -3.32
CA TRP A 17 -5.93 -4.97 -2.98
C TRP A 17 -6.31 -3.95 -4.06
N HIS A 18 -5.35 -3.17 -4.58
CA HIS A 18 -5.58 -2.19 -5.64
C HIS A 18 -6.00 -2.86 -6.95
N ALA A 19 -5.41 -4.02 -7.29
CA ALA A 19 -5.85 -4.81 -8.45
C ALA A 19 -7.31 -5.29 -8.27
N LYS A 20 -7.69 -5.78 -7.08
CA LYS A 20 -9.07 -6.15 -6.75
C LYS A 20 -10.03 -4.95 -6.81
N ALA A 21 -9.63 -3.80 -6.26
CA ALA A 21 -10.42 -2.57 -6.31
C ALA A 21 -10.61 -2.08 -7.75
N SER A 22 -9.60 -2.20 -8.61
CA SER A 22 -9.68 -1.81 -10.03
C SER A 22 -10.55 -2.76 -10.86
N ILE A 23 -10.60 -4.06 -10.51
CA ILE A 23 -11.52 -5.03 -11.13
C ILE A 23 -12.98 -4.76 -10.70
N GLY A 24 -13.19 -4.06 -9.58
CA GLY A 24 -14.49 -3.67 -9.05
C GLY A 24 -15.01 -2.28 -9.45
N GLY A 25 -14.34 -1.51 -10.33
CA GLY A 25 -14.89 -0.24 -10.81
C GLY A 25 -16.14 -0.49 -11.66
N VAL A 26 -17.36 -0.15 -11.26
CA VAL A 26 -17.85 1.11 -10.70
C VAL A 26 -18.96 0.79 -9.70
N GLY A 27 -18.78 1.12 -8.42
CA GLY A 27 -19.88 0.98 -7.47
C GLY A 27 -19.43 0.88 -6.03
N PHE A 28 -19.49 2.01 -5.33
CA PHE A 28 -19.86 1.97 -3.93
C PHE A 28 -21.27 1.35 -3.87
N SER A 29 -21.39 0.04 -3.72
CA SER A 29 -22.69 -0.62 -3.47
C SER A 29 -22.50 -1.99 -2.84
N SER A 30 -22.86 -2.02 -1.55
CA SER A 30 -23.53 -3.10 -0.82
C SER A 30 -23.46 -4.50 -1.42
N ARG A 31 -22.89 -5.41 -0.61
CA ARG A 31 -23.42 -6.76 -0.34
C ARG A 31 -24.14 -7.42 -1.53
N SER A 32 -23.38 -8.07 -2.40
CA SER A 32 -23.91 -9.09 -3.29
C SER A 32 -23.41 -10.46 -2.84
N VAL A 33 -24.12 -10.98 -1.85
CA VAL A 33 -24.31 -12.43 -1.70
C VAL A 33 -25.00 -12.86 -2.99
N LEU A 34 -24.35 -13.67 -3.83
CA LEU A 34 -24.94 -14.82 -4.55
C LEU A 34 -24.06 -15.25 -5.75
N LEU A 35 -23.72 -16.54 -5.70
CA LEU A 35 -23.52 -17.46 -6.83
C LEU A 35 -22.16 -17.44 -7.56
N ALA A 36 -21.14 -18.02 -6.92
CA ALA A 36 -20.13 -18.84 -7.60
C ALA A 36 -19.69 -19.97 -6.65
N GLU A 37 -19.64 -21.20 -7.17
CA GLU A 37 -19.38 -22.45 -6.45
C GLU A 37 -18.17 -22.43 -5.49
N PRO A 38 -18.23 -23.18 -4.38
CA PRO A 38 -17.19 -23.16 -3.36
C PRO A 38 -16.03 -24.08 -3.76
N ARG A 39 -15.04 -23.55 -4.48
CA ARG A 39 -13.69 -24.12 -4.39
C ARG A 39 -12.95 -23.39 -3.30
N GLY A 40 -12.92 -24.06 -2.15
CA GLY A 40 -12.53 -23.50 -0.87
C GLY A 40 -11.24 -22.71 -0.93
N SER A 41 -11.25 -21.60 -0.22
CA SER A 41 -10.09 -21.15 0.52
C SER A 41 -10.59 -20.20 1.61
N ALA A 42 -9.98 -20.32 2.79
CA ALA A 42 -10.30 -19.61 4.02
C ALA A 42 -10.03 -18.10 3.93
N PHE A 43 -10.62 -17.41 2.96
CA PHE A 43 -10.42 -15.97 2.73
C PHE A 43 -11.52 -15.11 3.36
N ASP A 44 -12.67 -15.66 3.73
CA ASP A 44 -13.82 -14.82 4.07
C ASP A 44 -13.69 -14.10 5.43
N THR A 45 -12.89 -14.63 6.37
CA THR A 45 -12.71 -14.02 7.71
C THR A 45 -11.42 -13.19 7.84
N TRP A 46 -10.43 -13.39 6.97
CA TRP A 46 -9.11 -12.72 7.03
C TRP A 46 -9.02 -11.44 6.18
N VAL A 47 -9.92 -11.27 5.22
CA VAL A 47 -9.98 -10.11 4.31
C VAL A 47 -10.15 -8.74 5.00
N PRO A 48 -10.86 -8.57 6.14
CA PRO A 48 -11.08 -7.23 6.71
C PRO A 48 -9.80 -6.54 7.21
N VAL A 49 -8.88 -7.32 7.80
CA VAL A 49 -7.63 -6.78 8.35
C VAL A 49 -6.67 -6.41 7.22
N ILE A 50 -6.55 -7.28 6.20
CA ILE A 50 -5.74 -6.97 5.01
C ILE A 50 -6.28 -5.73 4.30
N GLU A 51 -7.60 -5.58 4.18
CA GLU A 51 -8.22 -4.44 3.52
C GLU A 51 -7.95 -3.13 4.26
N THR A 52 -8.07 -3.12 5.59
CA THR A 52 -7.75 -1.95 6.42
C THR A 52 -6.26 -1.59 6.33
N GLU A 53 -5.36 -2.58 6.41
CA GLU A 53 -3.92 -2.35 6.28
C GLU A 53 -3.52 -1.90 4.86
N ALA A 54 -4.17 -2.44 3.83
CA ALA A 54 -3.94 -2.06 2.44
C ALA A 54 -4.43 -0.64 2.16
N GLU A 55 -5.57 -0.23 2.72
CA GLU A 55 -6.06 1.14 2.62
C GLU A 55 -5.13 2.13 3.33
N GLU A 56 -4.62 1.78 4.52
CA GLU A 56 -3.61 2.59 5.21
C GLU A 56 -2.33 2.71 4.42
N THR A 57 -1.87 1.59 3.84
CA THR A 57 -0.69 1.58 2.97
C THR A 57 -0.93 2.42 1.72
N HIS A 58 -2.14 2.40 1.15
CA HIS A 58 -2.51 3.25 0.03
C HIS A 58 -2.42 4.73 0.39
N ARG A 59 -2.93 5.13 1.57
CA ARG A 59 -2.80 6.52 2.07
C ARG A 59 -1.34 6.91 2.31
N ALA A 60 -0.52 5.99 2.83
CA ALA A 60 0.92 6.22 2.97
C ALA A 60 1.57 6.47 1.60
N VAL A 61 1.25 5.64 0.60
CA VAL A 61 1.77 5.75 -0.77
C VAL A 61 1.29 7.04 -1.44
N GLU A 62 0.02 7.40 -1.33
CA GLU A 62 -0.52 8.67 -1.86
C GLU A 62 0.10 9.88 -1.15
N SER A 63 0.41 9.81 0.15
CA SER A 63 1.11 10.91 0.85
C SER A 63 2.50 11.19 0.25
N LEU A 64 3.15 10.18 -0.33
CA LEU A 64 4.41 10.35 -1.05
C LEU A 64 4.22 11.04 -2.41
N ARG A 65 3.01 11.06 -2.98
CA ARG A 65 2.76 11.67 -4.28
C ARG A 65 3.04 13.17 -4.28
N ASP A 66 2.61 13.87 -3.23
CA ASP A 66 2.74 15.33 -3.13
C ASP A 66 4.16 15.78 -2.75
N GLY A 67 4.86 15.01 -1.91
CA GLY A 67 6.23 15.35 -1.49
C GLY A 67 7.33 14.71 -2.34
N LYS A 68 7.14 13.48 -2.81
CA LYS A 68 8.15 12.62 -3.42
C LYS A 68 7.56 11.83 -4.61
N SER A 69 6.99 12.56 -5.57
CA SER A 69 6.28 12.01 -6.74
C SER A 69 7.05 10.96 -7.55
N HIS A 70 8.39 11.04 -7.57
CA HIS A 70 9.27 10.07 -8.22
C HIS A 70 9.27 8.71 -7.50
N LEU A 71 9.21 8.69 -6.17
CA LEU A 71 9.11 7.45 -5.39
C LEU A 71 7.74 6.79 -5.59
N HIS A 72 6.67 7.59 -5.53
CA HIS A 72 5.31 7.12 -5.81
C HIS A 72 5.24 6.47 -7.20
N ARG A 73 5.77 7.15 -8.23
CA ARG A 73 5.78 6.62 -9.60
C ARG A 73 6.58 5.33 -9.71
N ALA A 74 7.70 5.20 -9.01
CA ALA A 74 8.49 3.97 -9.00
C ALA A 74 7.69 2.78 -8.41
N LEU A 75 7.02 2.99 -7.27
CA LEU A 75 6.16 1.97 -6.65
C LEU A 75 5.02 1.54 -7.57
N VAL A 76 4.33 2.50 -8.20
CA VAL A 76 3.24 2.22 -9.15
C VAL A 76 3.73 1.41 -10.36
N LEU A 77 4.87 1.77 -10.96
CA LEU A 77 5.40 1.03 -12.11
C LEU A 77 5.78 -0.41 -11.74
N TYR A 78 6.35 -0.62 -10.56
CA TYR A 78 6.79 -1.94 -10.13
C TYR A 78 5.62 -2.82 -9.68
N TYR A 79 4.80 -2.35 -8.75
CA TYR A 79 3.75 -3.16 -8.13
C TYR A 79 2.47 -3.25 -8.95
N LEU A 80 2.07 -2.18 -9.65
CA LEU A 80 0.82 -2.17 -10.43
C LEU A 80 1.04 -2.52 -11.90
N LYS A 81 2.16 -2.06 -12.49
CA LYS A 81 2.46 -2.34 -13.91
C LYS A 81 3.40 -3.52 -14.12
N ASN A 82 3.86 -4.17 -13.04
CA ASN A 82 4.77 -5.31 -13.07
C ASN A 82 6.02 -5.08 -13.94
N GLN A 83 6.52 -3.84 -13.98
CA GLN A 83 7.69 -3.49 -14.78
C GLN A 83 8.98 -3.92 -14.10
N SER A 84 9.94 -4.38 -14.90
CA SER A 84 11.28 -4.70 -14.38
C SER A 84 12.06 -3.44 -14.02
N HIS A 85 13.06 -3.57 -13.14
CA HIS A 85 13.95 -2.46 -12.77
C HIS A 85 14.61 -1.79 -13.98
N GLN A 86 14.91 -2.57 -15.04
CA GLN A 86 15.47 -2.05 -16.28
C GLN A 86 14.46 -1.23 -17.08
N GLN A 87 13.21 -1.71 -17.18
CA GLN A 87 12.14 -0.96 -17.84
C GLN A 87 11.85 0.36 -17.11
N MET A 88 11.90 0.34 -15.78
CA MET A 88 11.74 1.54 -14.95
C MET A 88 12.91 2.53 -15.13
N ALA A 89 14.14 2.04 -15.16
CA ALA A 89 15.32 2.86 -15.42
C ALA A 89 15.21 3.59 -16.77
N THR A 90 14.78 2.88 -17.82
CA THR A 90 14.51 3.47 -19.13
C THR A 90 13.35 4.46 -19.09
N ALA A 91 12.23 4.09 -18.46
CA ALA A 91 11.02 4.93 -18.39
C ALA A 91 11.21 6.20 -17.57
N MET A 92 12.11 6.20 -16.59
CA MET A 92 12.43 7.35 -15.74
C MET A 92 13.74 8.05 -16.15
N ALA A 93 14.45 7.55 -17.17
CA ALA A 93 15.77 8.01 -17.58
C ALA A 93 16.77 8.09 -16.38
N LYS A 94 16.80 7.05 -15.54
CA LYS A 94 17.67 6.96 -14.36
C LYS A 94 18.47 5.65 -14.37
N ALA A 95 19.61 5.65 -13.70
CA ALA A 95 20.40 4.44 -13.50
C ALA A 95 19.64 3.43 -12.62
N GLU A 96 19.87 2.13 -12.86
CA GLU A 96 19.24 1.06 -12.08
C GLU A 96 19.57 1.17 -10.58
N SER A 97 20.79 1.58 -10.23
CA SER A 97 21.21 1.85 -8.86
C SER A 97 20.37 2.96 -8.20
N THR A 98 19.97 3.98 -8.96
CA THR A 98 19.09 5.06 -8.48
C THR A 98 17.67 4.55 -8.25
N ILE A 99 17.15 3.70 -9.14
CA ILE A 99 15.84 3.07 -8.97
C ILE A 99 15.81 2.21 -7.70
N LYS A 100 16.87 1.42 -7.45
CA LYS A 100 17.02 0.65 -6.22
C LYS A 100 17.05 1.53 -4.97
N ALA A 101 17.77 2.66 -5.03
CA ALA A 101 17.79 3.64 -3.94
C ALA A 101 16.42 4.29 -3.71
N TYR A 102 15.61 4.50 -4.76
CA TYR A 102 14.24 4.99 -4.60
C TYR A 102 13.36 4.01 -3.83
N PHE A 103 13.52 2.70 -4.05
CA PHE A 103 12.79 1.72 -3.25
C PHE A 103 13.22 1.72 -1.79
N ASP A 104 14.52 1.79 -1.52
CA ASP A 104 15.02 1.89 -0.14
C ASP A 104 14.49 3.17 0.55
N GLN A 105 14.45 4.31 -0.16
CA GLN A 105 13.89 5.56 0.37
C GLN A 105 12.37 5.49 0.55
N ALA A 106 11.66 4.82 -0.35
CA ALA A 106 10.22 4.63 -0.26
C ALA A 106 9.86 3.74 0.94
N ASP A 107 10.59 2.64 1.14
CA ASP A 107 10.38 1.74 2.27
C ASP A 107 10.55 2.49 3.60
N VAL A 108 11.61 3.28 3.75
CA VAL A 108 11.87 4.09 4.95
C VAL A 108 10.77 5.15 5.16
N ALA A 109 10.34 5.82 4.08
CA ALA A 109 9.30 6.85 4.19
C ALA A 109 7.94 6.26 4.57
N ILE A 110 7.59 5.09 4.04
CA ILE A 110 6.35 4.38 4.40
C ILE A 110 6.43 3.88 5.83
N ALA A 111 7.57 3.33 6.25
CA ALA A 111 7.77 2.88 7.63
C ALA A 111 7.55 4.02 8.63
N HIS A 112 8.21 5.17 8.42
CA HIS A 112 8.02 6.35 9.26
C HIS A 112 6.57 6.83 9.29
N TRP A 113 5.91 6.95 8.14
CA TRP A 113 4.52 7.39 8.10
C TRP A 113 3.57 6.46 8.87
N LEU A 114 3.80 5.15 8.79
CA LEU A 114 3.00 4.16 9.52
C LEU A 114 3.25 4.21 11.02
N GLU A 115 4.49 4.42 11.44
CA GLU A 115 4.85 4.65 12.84
C GLU A 115 4.20 5.93 13.39
N ASP A 116 4.28 7.03 12.64
CA ASP A 116 3.62 8.30 12.99
C ASP A 116 2.09 8.14 13.10
N GLN A 117 1.46 7.38 12.19
CA GLN A 117 0.03 7.09 12.27
C GLN A 117 -0.33 6.21 13.47
N ALA A 118 0.51 5.24 13.82
CA ALA A 118 0.30 4.42 15.01
C ALA A 118 0.41 5.28 16.29
N GLU A 119 1.38 6.20 16.32
CA GLU A 119 1.58 7.12 17.43
C GLU A 119 0.43 8.12 17.56
N GLN A 120 -0.03 8.72 16.46
CA GLN A 120 -1.21 9.60 16.49
C GLN A 120 -2.47 8.87 16.94
N ARG A 121 -2.63 7.58 16.59
CA ARG A 121 -3.74 6.76 17.09
C ARG A 121 -3.65 6.49 18.58
N ARG A 122 -2.44 6.24 19.09
CA ARG A 122 -2.20 6.10 20.54
C ARG A 122 -2.53 7.40 21.27
N GLN A 123 -2.08 8.54 20.76
CA GLN A 123 -2.34 9.85 21.35
C GLN A 123 -3.83 10.19 21.36
N ARG A 124 -4.55 9.97 20.24
CA ARG A 124 -6.01 10.17 20.19
C ARG A 124 -6.77 9.29 21.17
N ARG A 125 -6.29 8.07 21.40
CA ARG A 125 -6.89 7.14 22.37
C ARG A 125 -6.51 7.47 23.82
N ALA A 126 -5.36 8.09 24.02
CA ALA A 126 -4.82 8.51 25.32
C ALA A 126 -5.26 9.93 25.74
N THR A 127 -6.03 10.65 24.92
CA THR A 127 -6.79 11.83 25.36
C THR A 127 -8.15 11.37 25.89
N PRO A 128 -8.29 11.00 27.18
CA PRO A 128 -9.59 10.79 27.77
C PRO A 128 -10.33 12.14 27.76
N LEU A 129 -11.57 12.09 27.31
CA LEU A 129 -12.57 13.13 27.41
C LEU A 129 -12.41 13.89 28.74
N ALA A 130 -12.09 15.18 28.68
CA ALA A 130 -12.12 16.03 29.85
C ALA A 130 -13.54 15.99 30.43
N PRO A 131 -13.73 15.68 31.72
CA PRO A 131 -15.04 15.79 32.35
C PRO A 131 -15.40 17.28 32.48
N ASP A 132 -16.56 17.66 31.94
CA ASP A 132 -17.28 18.90 32.26
C ASP A 132 -17.74 18.92 33.73
#